data_AF-A0A4D8RPA8-F1
#
_entry.id   AF-A0A4D8RPA8-F1
#
_cell.length_a   1.000
_cell.length_b   1.000
_cell.length_c   1.000
_cell.angle_alpha   90.00
_cell.angle_beta   90.00
_cell.angle_gamma   90.00
#
_symmetry.space_group_name_H-M   'P 1'
#
loop_
_entity.id
_entity.type
_entity.pdbx_description
1 polymer ?
#
loop_
_entity_poly.entity_id
_entity_poly.type
_entity_poly.pdbx_seq_one_letter_code
_entity_poly.pdbx_strand_id
1 'polypeptide(L)'
;MTSRIRQVQLRHVERHARKAIGNRLGYAARDAVITVVREEHGRVMLHVNSGGNAIVAEQRLRSRGYRVEYKQHVPGVYGVQLLVGAAQESVQESYN
;
A
#
# COMPACT_ATOMS: atom_id res chain seq x y z
N MET A 1 18.29 5.71 -9.61
CA MET A 1 17.16 6.52 -10.11
C MET A 1 15.85 5.79 -9.82
N THR A 2 15.06 6.23 -8.83
CA THR A 2 13.70 5.73 -8.62
C THR A 2 12.75 6.56 -9.47
N SER A 3 12.16 5.96 -10.51
CA SER A 3 11.16 6.64 -11.33
C SER A 3 10.00 7.14 -10.47
N ARG A 4 9.65 8.43 -10.60
CA ARG A 4 8.55 9.07 -9.88
C ARG A 4 7.22 8.37 -10.21
N ILE A 5 6.47 7.97 -9.19
CA ILE A 5 5.16 7.33 -9.39
C ILE A 5 4.15 8.42 -9.75
N ARG A 6 3.87 8.58 -11.03
CA ARG A 6 2.86 9.54 -11.52
C ARG A 6 1.43 9.13 -11.19
N GLN A 7 1.17 7.83 -11.16
CA GLN A 7 -0.14 7.27 -10.86
C GLN A 7 0.02 5.92 -10.16
N VAL A 8 -0.71 5.72 -9.07
CA VAL A 8 -0.76 4.44 -8.38
C VAL A 8 -1.62 3.47 -9.20
N GLN A 9 -1.07 2.30 -9.51
CA GLN A 9 -1.78 1.26 -10.28
C GLN A 9 -2.14 0.10 -9.36
N LEU A 10 -3.41 -0.31 -9.36
CA LEU A 10 -3.96 -1.41 -8.53
C LEU A 10 -3.09 -2.66 -8.61
N ARG A 11 -2.81 -3.12 -9.84
CA ARG A 11 -1.96 -4.28 -10.12
C ARG A 11 -0.55 -4.19 -9.54
N HIS A 12 0.03 -3.00 -9.46
CA HIS A 12 1.37 -2.81 -8.91
C HIS A 12 1.33 -2.90 -7.38
N VAL A 13 0.35 -2.26 -6.75
CA VAL A 13 0.12 -2.34 -5.30
C VAL A 13 -0.09 -3.79 -4.88
N GLU A 14 -1.01 -4.50 -5.55
CA GLU A 14 -1.29 -5.91 -5.27
C GLU A 14 -0.05 -6.79 -5.45
N ARG A 15 0.64 -6.68 -6.59
CA ARG A 15 1.85 -7.47 -6.87
C ARG A 15 2.94 -7.23 -5.82
N HIS A 16 3.14 -5.98 -5.39
CA HIS A 16 4.13 -5.65 -4.37
C HIS A 16 3.76 -6.20 -3.00
N ALA A 17 2.50 -6.07 -2.59
CA ALA A 17 2.00 -6.62 -1.34
C ALA A 17 2.10 -8.14 -1.31
N ARG A 18 1.59 -8.84 -2.33
CA ARG A 18 1.64 -10.31 -2.43
C ARG A 18 3.08 -10.82 -2.40
N LYS A 19 4.00 -10.16 -3.10
CA LYS A 19 5.43 -10.54 -3.06
C LYS A 19 6.03 -10.37 -1.68
N ALA A 20 5.75 -9.26 -0.98
CA ALA A 20 6.28 -9.02 0.36
C ALA A 20 5.76 -10.04 1.38
N ILE A 21 4.45 -10.29 1.33
CA ILE A 21 3.79 -11.26 2.20
C ILE A 21 4.29 -12.68 1.91
N GLY A 22 4.39 -13.07 0.64
CA GLY A 22 4.89 -14.38 0.27
C GLY A 22 6.33 -14.62 0.73
N ASN A 23 7.20 -13.60 0.60
CA ASN A 23 8.55 -13.65 1.13
C ASN A 23 8.59 -13.81 2.66
N ARG A 24 7.69 -13.13 3.38
CA ARG A 24 7.57 -13.26 4.85
C ARG A 24 7.15 -14.65 5.27
N LEU A 25 6.17 -15.24 4.58
CA LEU A 25 5.55 -16.50 4.98
C LEU A 25 6.26 -17.75 4.42
N GLY A 26 7.12 -17.58 3.42
CA GLY A 26 7.79 -18.69 2.73
C GLY A 26 6.91 -19.39 1.69
N TYR A 27 5.68 -18.92 1.46
CA TYR A 27 4.77 -19.47 0.46
C TYR A 27 3.81 -18.39 -0.08
N ALA A 28 3.17 -18.67 -1.22
CA ALA A 28 2.19 -17.78 -1.83
C ALA A 28 0.84 -17.83 -1.08
N ALA A 29 0.66 -16.97 -0.07
CA ALA A 29 -0.60 -16.85 0.66
C ALA A 29 -1.69 -16.15 -0.17
N ARG A 30 -2.59 -16.94 -0.76
CA ARG A 30 -3.64 -16.45 -1.67
C ARG A 30 -4.62 -15.49 -0.99
N ASP A 31 -5.00 -15.80 0.25
CA ASP A 31 -6.02 -15.07 1.02
C ASP A 31 -5.44 -13.92 1.86
N ALA A 32 -4.13 -13.65 1.73
CA ALA A 32 -3.48 -12.60 2.53
C ALA A 32 -3.87 -11.18 2.09
N VAL A 33 -4.18 -11.01 0.80
CA VAL A 33 -4.75 -9.78 0.23
C VAL A 33 -6.23 -10.04 0.02
N ILE A 34 -7.07 -9.35 0.79
CA ILE A 34 -8.53 -9.48 0.77
C ILE A 34 -9.10 -8.72 -0.44
N THR A 35 -8.74 -7.44 -0.57
CA THR A 35 -9.20 -6.59 -1.68
C THR A 35 -8.15 -5.53 -2.02
N VAL A 36 -8.19 -5.08 -3.28
CA VAL A 36 -7.42 -3.94 -3.78
C VAL A 36 -8.33 -3.10 -4.65
N VAL A 37 -8.70 -1.90 -4.19
CA VAL A 37 -9.70 -1.06 -4.86
C VAL A 37 -9.22 0.38 -5.02
N ARG A 38 -9.78 1.07 -6.02
CA ARG A 38 -9.52 2.49 -6.23
C ARG A 38 -10.32 3.28 -5.19
N GLU A 39 -9.65 4.21 -4.54
CA GLU A 39 -10.26 5.21 -3.64
C GLU A 39 -10.23 6.59 -4.32
N GLU A 40 -10.89 7.55 -3.69
CA GLU A 40 -10.88 8.94 -4.15
C GLU A 40 -9.46 9.50 -4.32
N HIS A 41 -9.34 10.53 -5.16
CA HIS A 41 -8.08 11.24 -5.42
C HIS A 41 -6.97 10.34 -5.99
N GLY A 42 -7.34 9.28 -6.71
CA GLY A 42 -6.40 8.38 -7.39
C GLY A 42 -5.61 7.45 -6.47
N ARG A 43 -5.95 7.41 -5.17
CA ARG A 43 -5.35 6.50 -4.19
C ARG A 43 -5.88 5.08 -4.38
N VAL A 44 -5.20 4.12 -3.77
CA VAL A 44 -5.58 2.71 -3.78
C VAL A 44 -5.71 2.22 -2.35
N MET A 45 -6.84 1.64 -1.99
CA MET A 45 -6.99 0.90 -0.74
C MET A 45 -6.52 -0.54 -0.95
N LEU A 46 -5.57 -0.97 -0.13
CA LEU A 46 -5.12 -2.34 0.00
C LEU A 46 -5.63 -2.90 1.33
N HIS A 47 -6.43 -3.96 1.28
CA HIS A 47 -6.96 -4.63 2.46
C HIS A 47 -6.28 -5.99 2.63
N VAL A 48 -5.68 -6.22 3.80
CA VAL A 48 -4.95 -7.46 4.12
C VAL A 48 -5.47 -8.11 5.39
N ASN A 49 -5.33 -9.43 5.52
CA ASN A 49 -5.97 -10.21 6.58
C ASN A 49 -5.29 -10.14 7.97
N SER A 50 -4.14 -9.46 8.10
CA SER A 50 -3.46 -9.33 9.39
C SER A 50 -2.56 -8.10 9.48
N GLY A 51 -2.31 -7.64 10.70
CA GLY A 51 -1.35 -6.57 10.98
C GLY A 51 0.06 -6.90 10.53
N GLY A 52 0.48 -8.16 10.70
CA GLY A 52 1.77 -8.62 10.21
C GLY A 52 1.92 -8.47 8.69
N ASN A 53 0.89 -8.87 7.93
CA ASN A 53 0.89 -8.70 6.48
C ASN A 53 0.88 -7.22 6.08
N ALA A 54 0.17 -6.38 6.83
CA ALA A 54 0.17 -4.93 6.62
C ALA A 54 1.56 -4.31 6.79
N ILE A 55 2.30 -4.67 7.86
CA ILE A 55 3.64 -4.13 8.11
C ILE A 55 4.60 -4.44 6.95
N VAL A 56 4.64 -5.69 6.47
CA VAL A 56 5.56 -6.04 5.38
C VAL A 56 5.12 -5.47 4.03
N ALA A 57 3.81 -5.36 3.80
CA ALA A 57 3.27 -4.71 2.61
C ALA A 57 3.61 -3.20 2.62
N GLU A 58 3.42 -2.52 3.75
CA GLU A 58 3.79 -1.12 3.94
C GLU A 58 5.27 -0.90 3.65
N GLN A 59 6.16 -1.64 4.33
CA GLN A 59 7.61 -1.52 4.14
C GLN A 59 7.99 -1.67 2.67
N ARG A 60 7.41 -2.67 1.99
CA ARG A 60 7.66 -2.89 0.56
C ARG A 60 7.16 -1.76 -0.31
N LEU A 61 5.97 -1.24 -0.05
CA LEU A 61 5.38 -0.15 -0.83
C LEU A 61 6.17 1.15 -0.62
N ARG A 62 6.49 1.50 0.63
CA ARG A 62 7.36 2.65 0.93
C ARG A 62 8.73 2.52 0.25
N SER A 63 9.34 1.33 0.26
CA SER A 63 10.61 1.07 -0.45
C SER A 63 10.53 1.24 -1.96
N ARG A 64 9.32 1.29 -2.54
CA ARG A 64 9.08 1.52 -3.97
C ARG A 64 8.68 2.96 -4.28
N GLY A 65 8.63 3.84 -3.29
CA GLY A 65 8.28 5.25 -3.45
C GLY A 65 6.79 5.52 -3.38
N TYR A 66 5.98 4.60 -2.83
CA TYR A 66 4.58 4.90 -2.49
C TYR A 66 4.49 5.61 -1.14
N ARG A 67 3.52 6.52 -1.02
CA ARG A 67 3.02 6.97 0.28
C ARG A 67 2.03 5.93 0.80
N VAL A 68 2.11 5.58 2.08
CA VAL A 68 1.24 4.58 2.69
C VAL A 68 0.73 5.11 4.03
N GLU A 69 -0.58 5.01 4.25
CA GLU A 69 -1.26 5.38 5.49
C GLU A 69 -2.12 4.23 5.97
N TYR A 70 -2.25 4.06 7.28
CA TYR A 70 -3.25 3.15 7.84
C TYR A 70 -4.60 3.85 7.83
N LYS A 71 -5.62 3.19 7.24
CA LYS A 71 -7.00 3.65 7.39
C LYS A 71 -7.44 3.35 8.83
N GLN A 72 -8.24 4.24 9.41
CA GLN A 72 -8.74 4.07 10.77
C GLN A 72 -9.41 2.70 10.93
N HIS A 73 -9.17 2.05 12.06
CA HIS A 73 -9.83 0.78 12.37
C HIS A 73 -11.35 0.97 12.35
N VAL A 74 -12.03 0.20 11.51
CA VAL A 74 -13.50 0.17 11.45
C VAL A 74 -13.97 -1.05 12.23
N PRO A 75 -14.73 -0.88 13.33
CA PRO A 75 -15.28 -1.99 14.09
C PRO A 75 -16.07 -2.94 13.18
N GLY A 76 -15.89 -4.25 13.38
CA GLY A 76 -16.55 -5.29 12.56
C GLY A 76 -15.90 -5.56 11.20
N VAL A 77 -14.89 -4.77 10.79
CA VAL A 77 -14.09 -5.06 9.58
C VAL A 77 -12.87 -5.88 9.97
N TYR A 78 -12.85 -7.15 9.54
CA TYR A 78 -11.69 -8.02 9.70
C TYR A 78 -10.51 -7.53 8.85
N GLY A 79 -9.29 -7.60 9.39
CA GLY A 79 -8.05 -7.25 8.67
C GLY A 79 -7.62 -5.79 8.82
N VAL A 80 -6.67 -5.37 8.00
CA VAL A 80 -6.05 -4.04 8.04
C VAL A 80 -6.10 -3.40 6.66
N GLN A 81 -6.49 -2.13 6.62
CA GLN A 81 -6.59 -1.34 5.39
C GLN A 81 -5.46 -0.32 5.32
N LEU A 82 -4.73 -0.35 4.21
CA LEU A 82 -3.67 0.58 3.87
C LEU A 82 -4.11 1.44 2.69
N LEU A 83 -3.99 2.75 2.83
CA LEU A 83 -4.24 3.70 1.76
C LEU A 83 -2.91 4.06 1.09
N VAL A 84 -2.84 3.80 -0.22
CA VAL A 84 -1.61 3.88 -1.01
C VAL A 84 -1.73 5.01 -2.03
N GLY A 85 -0.84 5.99 -1.90
CA GLY A 85 -0.76 7.17 -2.77
C GLY A 85 0.57 7.24 -3.52
N ALA A 86 0.62 8.12 -4.53
CA ALA A 86 1.89 8.57 -5.09
C ALA A 86 2.63 9.37 -4.00
N ALA A 87 3.96 9.24 -3.92
CA ALA A 87 4.74 10.19 -3.12
C ALA A 87 4.56 11.58 -3.75
N GLN A 88 4.03 12.55 -2.98
CA GLN A 88 3.96 13.94 -3.42
C GLN A 88 5.36 14.46 -3.73
N GLU A 89 5.48 15.30 -4.76
CA GLU A 89 6.60 16.22 -4.87
C GLU A 89 6.55 17.12 -3.63
N SER A 90 7.67 17.28 -2.94
CA SER A 90 7.85 18.40 -2.04
C SER A 90 7.56 19.67 -2.84
N VAL A 91 6.38 20.27 -2.63
CA VAL A 91 6.17 21.66 -3.03
C VAL A 91 7.12 22.42 -2.12
N GLN A 92 8.26 22.83 -2.68
CA GLN A 92 9.12 23.80 -2.03
C GLN A 92 8.35 25.11 -2.12
N GLU A 93 7.56 25.40 -1.09
CA GLU A 93 7.04 26.75 -0.87
C GLU A 93 8.26 27.63 -0.59
N SER A 94 8.81 28.19 -1.66
CA SER A 94 9.68 29.34 -1.59
C SER A 94 8.86 30.50 -1.01
N TYR A 95 8.87 30.64 0.31
CA TYR A 95 8.56 31.92 0.91
C TYR A 95 9.70 32.88 0.55
N ASN A 96 9.31 33.98 -0.10
CA ASN A 96 10.17 35.06 -0.59
C ASN A 96 11.17 35.58 0.45
#